data_AF-A0A197K5G4-F1
#
_entry.id   AF-A0A197K5G4-F1
#
_cell.length_a   1.000
_cell.length_b   1.000
_cell.length_c   1.000
_cell.angle_alpha   90.00
_cell.angle_beta   90.00
_cell.angle_gamma   90.00
#
_symmetry.space_group_name_H-M   'P 1'
#
loop_
_entity.id
_entity.type
_entity.pdbx_description
1 polymer ?
#
loop_
_entity_poly.entity_id
_entity_poly.type
_entity_poly.pdbx_seq_one_letter_code
_entity_poly.pdbx_strand_id
1 'polypeptide(L)' 'KLSEERVAPLMAGVVQALHYLHTIGLVHHDIKLGNILIDNNGIAKVADFGMSY' A
#
# COMPACT_ATOMS: atom_id res chain seq x y z
N LYS A 1 -11.95 -10.74 -13.31
CA LYS A 1 -11.63 -9.30 -13.14
C LYS A 1 -12.12 -8.90 -11.75
N LEU A 2 -11.32 -8.25 -10.89
CA LEU A 2 -11.86 -7.73 -9.62
C LEU A 2 -12.87 -6.62 -9.93
N SER A 3 -13.97 -6.57 -9.17
CA SER A 3 -14.93 -5.46 -9.25
C SER A 3 -14.34 -4.22 -8.59
N GLU A 4 -14.78 -3.05 -9.05
CA GLU A 4 -14.36 -1.76 -8.48
C GLU A 4 -14.65 -1.69 -6.97
N GLU A 5 -15.78 -2.22 -6.53
CA GLU A 5 -16.17 -2.36 -5.12
C GLU A 5 -15.12 -3.09 -4.28
N ARG A 6 -14.38 -4.04 -4.87
CA ARG A 6 -13.30 -4.76 -4.19
C ARG A 6 -11.94 -4.08 -4.32
N VAL A 7 -11.74 -3.25 -5.33
CA VAL A 7 -10.48 -2.56 -5.59
C VAL A 7 -10.38 -1.25 -4.79
N ALA A 8 -11.47 -0.51 -4.68
CA ALA A 8 -11.54 0.76 -3.95
C ALA A 8 -10.98 0.68 -2.51
N PRO A 9 -11.40 -0.28 -1.66
CA PRO A 9 -10.88 -0.37 -0.29
C PRO A 9 -9.39 -0.74 -0.24
N LEU A 10 -8.90 -1.56 -1.18
CA LEU A 10 -7.48 -1.90 -1.27
C LEU A 10 -6.64 -0.67 -1.62
N MET A 11 -7.06 0.10 -2.63
CA MET A 11 -6.37 1.32 -3.03
C MET A 11 -6.42 2.39 -1.95
N ALA A 12 -7.53 2.53 -1.24
CA ALA A 12 -7.63 3.42 -0.08
C ALA A 12 -6.61 3.07 1.00
N GLY A 13 -6.45 1.77 1.31
CA GLY A 13 -5.44 1.30 2.27
C GLY A 13 -4.01 1.63 1.84
N VAL A 14 -3.69 1.44 0.55
CA VAL A 14 -2.36 1.78 0.00
C VAL A 14 -2.08 3.28 0.10
N VAL A 15 -3.03 4.13 -0.30
CA VAL A 15 -2.88 5.58 -0.21
C VAL A 15 -2.76 6.05 1.24
N GLN A 16 -3.51 5.46 2.16
CA GLN A 16 -3.43 5.80 3.58
C GLN A 16 -2.07 5.43 4.18
N ALA A 17 -1.52 4.27 3.82
CA ALA A 17 -0.17 3.87 4.21
C ALA A 17 0.88 4.85 3.67
N LEU A 18 0.82 5.18 2.37
CA LEU A 18 1.75 6.15 1.76
C LEU A 18 1.66 7.54 2.38
N HIS A 19 0.44 8.01 2.66
CA HIS A 19 0.23 9.26 3.35
C HIS A 19 0.94 9.26 4.71
N TYR A 20 0.76 8.20 5.50
CA TYR A 20 1.46 8.05 6.78
C TYR A 20 2.99 8.08 6.62
N LEU A 21 3.55 7.32 5.66
CA LEU A 21 5.00 7.35 5.41
C LEU A 21 5.48 8.78 5.10
N HIS A 22 4.76 9.50 4.24
CA HIS A 22 5.12 10.87 3.91
C HIS A 22 4.99 11.82 5.13
N THR A 23 4.07 11.58 6.07
CA THR A 23 3.96 12.40 7.29
C THR A 23 5.18 12.27 8.21
N ILE A 24 5.87 11.13 8.16
CA ILE A 24 7.11 10.88 8.92
C ILE A 24 8.37 11.16 8.09
N GLY A 25 8.22 11.77 6.91
CA GLY A 25 9.33 12.11 6.02
C GLY A 25 9.90 10.93 5.24
N LEU A 26 9.26 9.76 5.27
CA LEU A 26 9.73 8.55 4.58
C LEU A 26 9.03 8.40 3.22
N VAL A 27 9.80 8.20 2.15
CA VAL A 27 9.30 7.90 0.81
C VAL A 27 9.61 6.45 0.45
N HIS A 28 8.62 5.69 -0.01
CA HIS A 28 8.79 4.26 -0.27
C HIS A 28 9.69 3.93 -1.48
N HIS A 29 9.65 4.76 -2.54
CA HIS A 29 10.37 4.63 -3.82
C HIS A 29 10.09 3.41 -4.71
N ASP A 30 9.61 2.29 -4.16
CA ASP A 30 9.36 1.06 -4.93
C ASP A 30 7.90 0.56 -4.81
N ILE A 31 6.94 1.44 -5.11
CA ILE A 31 5.52 1.07 -5.09
C ILE A 31 5.14 0.30 -6.35
N LYS A 32 4.80 -0.98 -6.15
CA LYS A 32 4.36 -1.93 -7.18
C LYS A 32 3.49 -3.01 -6.54
N LEU A 33 2.74 -3.75 -7.37
CA LEU A 33 1.86 -4.84 -6.88
C LEU A 33 2.60 -5.89 -6.04
N GLY A 34 3.86 -6.20 -6.37
CA GLY A 34 4.68 -7.14 -5.60
C GLY A 34 4.98 -6.69 -4.17
N ASN A 35 4.87 -5.39 -3.89
CA ASN A 35 5.15 -4.76 -2.59
C ASN A 35 3.85 -4.37 -1.85
N ILE A 36 2.69 -4.79 -2.35
CA ILE A 36 1.39 -4.61 -1.71
C ILE A 36 0.87 -5.98 -1.32
N LEU A 37 0.96 -6.29 -0.03
CA LEU A 37 0.48 -7.54 0.53
C LEU A 37 -0.99 -7.39 0.95
N ILE A 38 -1.74 -8.49 0.92
CA ILE A 38 -3.12 -8.55 1.41
C ILE A 38 -3.15 -9.55 2.55
N ASP A 39 -3.63 -9.13 3.71
CA ASP A 39 -3.78 -10.04 4.85
C ASP A 39 -5.10 -10.85 4.80
N ASN A 40 -5.30 -11.74 5.78
CA ASN A 40 -6.48 -12.59 5.86
C ASN A 40 -7.81 -11.82 6.02
N ASN A 41 -7.75 -10.54 6.40
CA ASN A 41 -8.91 -9.67 6.52
C ASN A 41 -9.17 -8.86 5.24
N GLY A 42 -8.37 -9.07 4.18
CA GLY A 42 -8.46 -8.32 2.93
C GLY A 42 -7.87 -6.91 3.01
N ILE A 43 -7.04 -6.61 4.02
CA ILE A 43 -6.43 -5.29 4.19
C ILE A 43 -5.11 -5.24 3.43
N ALA A 44 -4.93 -4.18 2.63
CA ALA A 44 -3.69 -3.90 1.92
C ALA A 44 -2.60 -3.39 2.87
N LYS A 45 -1.39 -3.91 2.75
CA LYS A 45 -0.20 -3.50 3.51
C LYS A 45 0.97 -3.25 2.57
N VAL A 46 1.63 -2.11 2.74
CA VAL A 46 2.86 -1.77 2.00
C VAL A 46 4.04 -2.51 2.64
N ALA A 47 4.86 -3.15 1.81
CA ALA A 47 6.01 -3.96 2.21
C ALA A 47 7.25 -3.65 1.34
N ASP A 48 8.41 -4.16 1.76
CA ASP A 48 9.71 -3.98 1.10
C ASP A 48 10.21 -2.52 1.06
N PHE A 49 10.72 -2.07 2.20
CA PHE A 49 11.27 -0.73 2.41
C PHE A 49 12.78 -0.65 2.08
N GLY A 50 13.34 -1.61 1.33
CA GLY A 50 14.78 -1.69 1.07
C GLY A 50 15.37 -0.47 0.35
N MET A 51 14.52 0.32 -0.32
CA MET A 51 14.89 1.53 -1.07
C MET A 51 14.31 2.82 -0.48
N SER A 52 13.71 2.75 0.71
CA SER A 52 13.04 3.90 1.32
C SER A 52 14.01 4.86 2.02
N TYR A 53 13.72 6.16 1.98
CA TYR A 53 14.49 7.21 2.65
C TYR A 53 13.62 8.38 3.10
#